data_AF-A0AAQ3DP62-F1
#
_entry.id   AF-A0AAQ3DP62-F1
#
_cell.length_a   1.000
_cell.length_b   1.000
_cell.length_c   1.000
_cell.angle_alpha   90.00
_cell.angle_beta   90.00
_cell.angle_gamma   90.00
#
_symmetry.space_group_name_H-M   'P 1'
#
loop_
_entity.id
_entity.type
_entity.pdbx_description
1 polymer ?
#
loop_
_entity_poly.entity_id
_entity_poly.type
_entity_poly.pdbx_seq_one_letter_code
_entity_poly.pdbx_strand_id
1 'polypeptide(L)' 'MSNQNKNYDQLISEIKEDTKKLSSNDISIEDAMQIFEQNIKKIKLAKELLTQYKGQVNKVIEDDELEEFKD' A
#
# COMPACT_ATOMS: atom_id res chain seq x y z
N MET A 1 -14.34 -8.13 0.12
CA MET A 1 -13.22 -8.92 -0.43
C MET A 1 -11.98 -8.61 0.41
N SER A 2 -11.22 -9.63 0.83
CA SER A 2 -10.04 -9.43 1.67
C SER A 2 -8.97 -8.67 0.89
N ASN A 3 -8.48 -7.54 1.42
CA ASN A 3 -7.39 -6.76 0.81
C ASN A 3 -6.03 -7.48 0.87
N GLN A 4 -5.95 -8.67 1.49
CA GLN A 4 -4.70 -9.36 1.81
C GLN A 4 -3.86 -9.81 0.59
N ASN A 5 -4.41 -9.85 -0.62
CA ASN A 5 -3.69 -10.29 -1.82
C ASN A 5 -3.35 -9.17 -2.81
N LYS A 6 -3.57 -7.90 -2.46
CA LYS A 6 -3.31 -6.77 -3.37
C LYS A 6 -1.88 -6.28 -3.24
N ASN A 7 -1.27 -5.93 -4.36
CA ASN A 7 0.04 -5.28 -4.38
C ASN A 7 -0.07 -3.78 -4.06
N TYR A 8 1.07 -3.13 -3.88
CA TYR A 8 1.14 -1.71 -3.53
C TYR A 8 0.40 -0.83 -4.55
N ASP A 9 0.65 -1.00 -5.85
CA ASP A 9 0.08 -0.15 -6.90
C ASP A 9 -1.45 -0.28 -7.02
N GLN A 10 -1.96 -1.50 -6.81
CA GLN A 10 -3.40 -1.77 -6.76
C GLN A 10 -4.04 -1.05 -5.57
N LEU A 11 -3.44 -1.14 -4.38
CA LEU A 11 -3.94 -0.45 -3.19
C LEU A 11 -3.95 1.07 -3.39
N ILE A 12 -2.89 1.64 -3.95
CA ILE A 12 -2.79 3.08 -4.22
C ILE A 12 -3.82 3.52 -5.27
N SER A 13 -4.03 2.72 -6.32
CA SER A 13 -5.04 3.04 -7.35
C SER A 13 -6.44 3.06 -6.77
N GLU A 14 -6.80 2.07 -5.96
CA GLU A 14 -8.10 2.05 -5.29
C GLU A 14 -8.28 3.19 -4.28
N ILE A 15 -7.24 3.54 -3.52
CA ILE A 15 -7.28 4.70 -2.61
C ILE A 15 -7.58 5.97 -3.42
N LYS A 16 -6.91 6.17 -4.56
CA LYS A 16 -7.12 7.34 -5.42
C LYS A 16 -8.55 7.39 -5.97
N GLU A 17 -9.09 6.25 -6.41
CA GLU A 17 -10.48 6.16 -6.87
C GLU A 17 -11.48 6.47 -5.77
N ASP A 18 -11.26 5.92 -4.58
CA ASP A 18 -12.12 6.15 -3.43
C ASP A 18 -12.05 7.60 -2.93
N THR A 19 -10.87 8.25 -2.97
CA THR A 19 -10.76 9.69 -2.70
C THR A 19 -11.56 10.52 -3.70
N LYS A 20 -11.60 10.14 -4.99
CA LYS A 20 -12.44 10.81 -5.98
C LYS A 20 -13.93 10.69 -5.64
N LYS A 21 -14.38 9.51 -5.18
CA LYS A 21 -15.77 9.30 -4.73
C LYS A 21 -16.10 10.17 -3.52
N LEU A 22 -15.19 10.29 -2.56
CA LEU A 22 -15.35 11.17 -1.39
C LEU A 22 -15.48 12.66 -1.75
N SER A 23 -14.88 13.07 -2.88
CA SER A 23 -15.01 14.44 -3.40
C SER A 23 -16.23 14.68 -4.30
N SER A 24 -17.08 13.67 -4.50
CA SER A 24 -18.30 13.80 -5.31
C SER A 24 -19.49 14.30 -4.48
N ASN A 25 -20.43 14.98 -5.13
CA ASN A 25 -21.63 15.53 -4.47
C ASN A 25 -22.73 14.47 -4.19
N ASP A 26 -22.56 13.24 -4.69
CA ASP A 26 -23.61 12.22 -4.71
C ASP A 26 -23.41 11.12 -3.64
N ILE A 27 -22.50 11.32 -2.69
CA ILE A 27 -22.19 10.33 -1.64
C ILE A 27 -22.88 10.67 -0.32
N SER A 28 -23.50 9.66 0.30
CA SER A 28 -24.04 9.78 1.65
C SER A 28 -22.92 9.90 2.70
N ILE A 29 -23.22 10.45 3.87
CA ILE A 29 -22.23 10.55 4.95
C ILE A 29 -21.82 9.15 5.42
N GLU A 30 -22.78 8.23 5.50
CA GLU A 30 -22.55 6.85 5.90
C GLU A 30 -21.59 6.14 4.93
N ASP A 31 -21.81 6.29 3.62
CA ASP A 31 -20.92 5.72 2.60
C ASP A 31 -19.55 6.38 2.63
N ALA A 32 -19.49 7.69 2.84
CA ALA A 32 -18.23 8.42 2.97
C ALA A 32 -17.41 7.91 4.17
N MET A 33 -18.06 7.66 5.31
CA MET A 33 -17.40 7.08 6.49
C MET A 33 -16.88 5.67 6.21
N GLN A 34 -17.67 4.82 5.55
CA GLN A 34 -17.23 3.47 5.18
C GLN A 34 -16.02 3.50 4.23
N ILE A 35 -16.07 4.33 3.19
CA ILE A 35 -14.96 4.50 2.25
C ILE A 35 -13.71 4.99 2.98
N PHE A 36 -13.86 5.95 3.89
CA PHE A 36 -12.74 6.46 4.69
C PHE A 36 -12.10 5.35 5.53
N GLU A 37 -12.88 4.57 6.28
CA GLU A 37 -12.36 3.46 7.09
C GLU A 37 -11.64 2.40 6.24
N GLN A 38 -12.19 2.07 5.08
CA GLN A 38 -11.56 1.12 4.15
C GLN A 38 -10.25 1.67 3.60
N ASN A 39 -10.19 2.96 3.27
CA ASN A 39 -8.96 3.61 2.83
C ASN A 39 -7.88 3.61 3.91
N ILE A 40 -8.23 3.82 5.19
CA ILE A 40 -7.25 3.70 6.28
C ILE A 40 -6.67 2.28 6.35
N LYS A 41 -7.47 1.24 6.16
CA LYS A 41 -6.99 -0.15 6.12
C LYS A 41 -6.05 -0.38 4.92
N LYS A 42 -6.41 0.11 3.73
CA LYS A 42 -5.56 0.02 2.53
C LYS A 42 -4.23 0.75 2.71
N ILE A 43 -4.24 1.95 3.31
CA ILE A 43 -3.03 2.74 3.59
C ILE A 43 -2.09 2.01 4.54
N LYS A 44 -2.62 1.38 5.60
CA LYS A 44 -1.81 0.58 6.53
C LYS A 44 -1.11 -0.57 5.80
N LEU A 45 -1.85 -1.32 5.00
CA LEU A 45 -1.29 -2.43 4.22
C LEU A 45 -0.25 -1.96 3.19
N ALA A 46 -0.50 -0.84 2.51
CA ALA A 46 0.45 -0.26 1.56
C ALA A 46 1.77 0.15 2.24
N LYS A 47 1.71 0.69 3.48
CA LYS A 47 2.90 1.01 4.28
C LYS A 47 3.68 -0.24 4.70
N GLU A 48 2.98 -1.31 5.07
CA GLU A 48 3.60 -2.59 5.39
C GLU A 48 4.34 -3.17 4.18
N LEU A 49 3.72 -3.16 3.00
CA LEU A 49 4.34 -3.64 1.76
C LEU A 49 5.59 -2.83 1.39
N LEU A 50 5.56 -1.49 1.50
CA LEU A 50 6.75 -0.67 1.27
C LEU A 50 7.89 -0.99 2.25
N THR A 51 7.54 -1.29 3.50
CA THR A 51 8.52 -1.67 4.53
C THR A 51 9.16 -3.01 4.19
N GLN A 52 8.37 -3.98 3.72
CA GLN A 52 8.86 -5.27 3.24
C GLN A 52 9.76 -5.12 2.01
N TYR A 53 9.36 -4.32 1.01
CA TYR A 53 10.18 -4.07 -0.18
C TYR A 53 11.51 -3.41 0.18
N LYS A 54 11.51 -2.42 1.08
CA LYS A 54 12.74 -1.82 1.59
C LYS A 54 13.65 -2.87 2.25
N GLY A 55 13.08 -3.74 3.08
CA GLY A 55 13.84 -4.82 3.72
C GLY A 55 14.43 -5.81 2.70
N GLN A 56 13.72 -6.12 1.64
CA GLN A 56 14.21 -6.98 0.56
C GLN A 56 15.35 -6.31 -0.22
N VAL A 57 15.20 -5.04 -0.59
CA VAL A 57 16.26 -4.28 -1.27
C VAL A 57 17.52 -4.20 -0.43
N ASN A 58 17.39 -3.89 0.87
CA ASN A 58 18.55 -3.82 1.76
C ASN A 58 19.28 -5.17 1.85
N LYS A 59 18.56 -6.29 1.93
CA LYS A 59 19.17 -7.62 1.94
C LYS A 59 19.94 -7.92 0.64
N VAL A 60 19.37 -7.57 -0.51
CA VAL A 60 20.05 -7.77 -1.80
C VAL A 60 21.35 -6.96 -1.85
N ILE A 61 21.34 -5.71 -1.37
CA ILE A 61 22.56 -4.87 -1.30
C ILE A 61 23.59 -5.48 -0.35
N GLU A 62 23.17 -5.91 0.85
CA GLU A 62 24.06 -6.57 1.81
C GLU A 62 24.67 -7.87 1.24
N ASP A 63 23.87 -8.67 0.53
CA ASP A 63 24.33 -9.91 -0.10
C ASP A 63 25.33 -9.63 -1.24
N ASP A 64 25.08 -8.62 -2.08
CA ASP A 64 26.01 -8.16 -3.14
C ASP A 64 27.35 -7.66 -2.54
N GLU A 65 27.29 -6.84 -1.48
CA GLU A 65 28.51 -6.37 -0.78
C GLU A 65 29.31 -7.54 -0.20
N LEU A 66 28.65 -8.56 0.37
CA LEU A 66 29.32 -9.75 0.91
C LEU A 66 29.97 -10.63 -0.16
N GLU A 67 29.52 -10.60 -1.42
CA GLU A 67 30.21 -11.27 -2.52
C GLU A 67 31.49 -10.53 -2.93
N GLU A 68 31.51 -9.19 -2.94
CA GLU A 68 32.72 -8.41 -3.24
C GLU A 68 33.85 -8.58 -2.22
N PHE A 69 33.56 -9.01 -0.98
CA PHE A 69 34.58 -9.31 0.04
C PHE A 69 35.10 -10.76 0.05
N LYS A 70 34.61 -11.63 -0.85
CA LYS A 70 35.02 -13.04 -0.92
C LYS A 70 36.13 -13.36 -1.92
N ASP A 71 36.68 -12.34 -2.60
CA ASP A 71 37.84 -12.45 -3.50
C ASP A 71 39.15 -11.96 -2.86
#